data_AF-A0A6N7Z4E8-F1
#
_entry.id   AF-A0A6N7Z4E8-F1
#
_cell.length_a   1.000
_cell.length_b   1.000
_cell.length_c   1.000
_cell.angle_alpha   90.00
_cell.angle_beta   90.00
_cell.angle_gamma   90.00
#
_symmetry.space_group_name_H-M   'P 1'
#
loop_
_entity.id
_entity.type
_entity.pdbx_description
1 polymer ?
#
loop_
_entity_poly.entity_id
_entity_poly.type
_entity_poly.pdbx_seq_one_letter_code
_entity_poly.pdbx_strand_id
1 'polypeptide(L)'
;MAVGFRSFLQVAPGQQLLATVIDHLGKWLASKEIHIEAGRPGQYVLDHDDLVTVLNEPAGGGRLYQWRRQHPDAQPRDVWRTTITVLERPEEQGWIWTEIETRDDCTALGEAPFNRCMSVPSVLRGLLAELQVCDGRTETTPSPQWVTLGHLPDLMDYLADETRRGPVYMISQGQQPSDEFERWAREVTWHLVGLGSAFLLEPGVEAGFNEMVGNSHAVPPATMRTYLPDVDLDSPEDPLRHRILGRTRITATDTRRLARMLGRAERDRAARAPIPAEVRELVRTYEPTPVPVSWRDQQRLVLELQAENERLREALRTRPHLHVARQHELTAS
;
A
#
# COMPACT_ATOMS: atom_id res chain seq x y z
N MET A 1 1.33 2.05 -14.61
CA MET A 1 1.26 2.28 -13.14
C MET A 1 1.83 1.07 -12.44
N ALA A 2 2.73 1.28 -11.49
CA ALA A 2 3.30 0.21 -10.68
C ALA A 2 2.85 0.34 -9.22
N VAL A 3 2.60 -0.80 -8.57
CA VAL A 3 2.27 -0.85 -7.13
C VAL A 3 3.57 -0.81 -6.34
N GLY A 4 3.81 0.30 -5.63
CA GLY A 4 5.00 0.47 -4.78
C GLY A 4 4.81 -0.05 -3.36
N PHE A 5 3.57 -0.08 -2.87
CA PHE A 5 3.21 -0.65 -1.56
C PHE A 5 1.78 -1.17 -1.61
N ARG A 6 1.54 -2.36 -1.05
CA ARG A 6 0.21 -2.93 -0.87
C ARG A 6 0.15 -3.65 0.46
N SER A 7 -0.80 -3.27 1.30
CA SER A 7 -1.13 -3.95 2.55
C SER A 7 -2.62 -4.26 2.54
N PHE A 8 -2.98 -5.49 2.85
CA PHE A 8 -4.38 -5.89 3.03
C PHE A 8 -4.41 -6.73 4.30
N LEU A 9 -5.16 -6.25 5.28
CA LEU A 9 -5.24 -6.82 6.61
C LEU A 9 -6.71 -6.92 7.00
N GLN A 10 -7.05 -7.99 7.69
CA GLN A 10 -8.35 -8.17 8.30
C GLN A 10 -8.38 -7.53 9.68
N VAL A 11 -9.57 -7.14 10.13
CA VAL A 11 -9.80 -6.46 11.40
C VAL A 11 -10.80 -7.27 12.20
N ALA A 12 -10.46 -7.62 13.44
CA ALA A 12 -11.37 -8.39 14.30
C ALA A 12 -12.73 -7.67 14.49
N PRO A 13 -13.84 -8.43 14.60
CA PRO A 13 -15.18 -7.85 14.75
C PRO A 13 -15.33 -7.04 16.04
N GLY A 14 -16.35 -6.17 16.10
CA GLY A 14 -16.67 -5.36 17.28
C GLY A 14 -15.75 -4.16 17.55
N GLN A 15 -14.76 -3.90 16.68
CA GLN A 15 -13.91 -2.72 16.76
C GLN A 15 -14.52 -1.51 16.03
N GLN A 16 -14.24 -0.29 16.50
CA GLN A 16 -14.65 0.96 15.84
C GLN A 16 -13.70 1.33 14.69
N LEU A 17 -13.54 0.40 13.74
CA LEU A 17 -12.57 0.47 12.66
C LEU A 17 -12.61 1.80 11.89
N LEU A 18 -13.80 2.21 11.45
CA LEU A 18 -13.95 3.41 10.63
C LEU A 18 -13.61 4.68 11.41
N ALA A 19 -14.06 4.77 12.65
CA ALA A 19 -13.78 5.92 13.51
C ALA A 19 -12.27 6.06 13.78
N THR A 20 -11.60 4.97 14.13
CA THR A 20 -10.14 4.94 14.33
C THR A 20 -9.40 5.30 13.04
N VAL A 21 -9.84 4.81 11.87
CA VAL A 21 -9.22 5.17 10.58
C VAL A 21 -9.35 6.66 10.28
N ILE A 22 -10.55 7.22 10.44
CA ILE A 22 -10.79 8.65 10.19
C ILE A 22 -9.96 9.53 11.13
N ASP A 23 -9.85 9.16 12.41
CA ASP A 23 -9.06 9.91 13.40
C ASP A 23 -7.56 9.89 13.10
N HIS A 24 -6.96 8.71 12.88
CA HIS A 24 -5.54 8.60 12.53
C HIS A 24 -5.21 9.27 11.20
N LEU A 25 -6.13 9.20 10.23
CA LEU A 25 -5.97 9.89 8.98
C LEU A 25 -6.04 11.41 9.15
N GLY A 26 -6.98 11.91 9.95
CA GLY A 26 -7.08 13.33 10.29
C GLY A 26 -5.80 13.86 10.93
N LYS A 27 -5.24 13.13 11.91
CA LYS A 27 -3.94 13.45 12.54
C LYS A 27 -2.80 13.47 11.53
N TRP A 28 -2.78 12.50 10.62
CA TRP A 28 -1.75 12.44 9.57
C TRP A 28 -1.89 13.60 8.57
N LEU A 29 -3.10 13.92 8.13
CA LEU A 29 -3.36 15.06 7.23
C LEU A 29 -2.95 16.38 7.87
N ALA A 30 -3.27 16.58 9.15
CA ALA A 30 -2.83 17.74 9.91
C ALA A 30 -1.28 17.83 9.99
N SER A 31 -0.59 16.70 10.19
CA SER A 31 0.89 16.65 10.16
C SER A 31 1.50 16.97 8.80
N LYS A 32 0.69 16.93 7.74
CA LYS A 32 1.05 17.29 6.37
C LYS A 32 0.54 18.68 5.97
N GLU A 33 -0.04 19.44 6.91
CA GLU A 33 -0.66 20.74 6.65
C GLU A 33 -1.77 20.67 5.59
N ILE A 34 -2.43 19.52 5.48
CA ILE A 34 -3.57 19.31 4.58
C ILE A 34 -4.84 19.54 5.39
N HIS A 35 -5.53 20.64 5.09
CA HIS A 35 -6.73 21.08 5.81
C HIS A 35 -8.01 20.54 5.18
N ILE A 36 -8.19 19.22 5.21
CA ILE A 36 -9.44 18.55 4.83
C ILE A 36 -9.99 17.73 5.99
N GLU A 37 -11.31 17.64 6.09
CA GLU A 37 -11.96 16.74 7.05
C GLU A 37 -11.89 15.30 6.53
N ALA A 38 -11.08 14.46 7.18
CA ALA A 38 -10.86 13.07 6.77
C ALA A 38 -12.17 12.27 6.59
N GLY A 39 -13.18 12.51 7.43
CA GLY A 39 -14.44 11.77 7.42
C GLY A 39 -15.50 12.33 6.47
N ARG A 40 -15.30 13.51 5.86
CA ARG A 40 -16.31 14.20 5.06
C ARG A 40 -16.24 13.76 3.60
N PRO A 41 -17.27 13.08 3.06
CA PRO A 41 -17.27 12.67 1.66
C PRO A 41 -17.18 13.86 0.71
N GLY A 42 -16.48 13.67 -0.40
CA GLY A 42 -16.32 14.69 -1.42
C GLY A 42 -15.03 14.57 -2.22
N GLN A 43 -14.88 15.46 -3.18
CA GLN A 43 -13.66 15.66 -3.95
C GLN A 43 -13.07 17.03 -3.57
N TYR A 44 -11.78 17.04 -3.26
CA TYR A 44 -11.04 18.19 -2.77
C TYR A 44 -9.82 18.40 -3.67
N VAL A 45 -9.77 19.52 -4.37
CA VAL A 45 -8.59 19.94 -5.13
C VAL A 45 -7.72 20.75 -4.18
N LEU A 46 -6.57 20.21 -3.79
CA LEU A 46 -5.61 20.87 -2.90
C LEU A 46 -4.68 21.80 -3.69
N ASP A 47 -4.29 21.36 -4.88
CA ASP A 47 -3.49 22.11 -5.85
C ASP A 47 -3.71 21.55 -7.27
N HIS A 48 -3.09 22.16 -8.28
CA HIS A 48 -3.16 21.79 -9.69
C HIS A 48 -2.79 20.32 -10.00
N ASP A 49 -2.01 19.67 -9.12
CA ASP A 49 -1.54 18.29 -9.21
C ASP A 49 -1.82 17.51 -7.90
N ASP A 50 -2.86 17.89 -7.16
CA ASP A 50 -3.18 17.22 -5.90
C ASP A 50 -4.68 17.17 -5.65
N LEU A 51 -5.25 15.99 -5.86
CA LEU A 51 -6.67 15.71 -5.71
C LEU A 51 -6.86 14.70 -4.59
N VAL A 52 -7.74 15.01 -3.64
CA VAL A 52 -8.21 14.06 -2.64
C VAL A 52 -9.68 13.72 -2.87
N THR A 53 -10.02 12.43 -2.88
CA THR A 53 -11.39 11.92 -2.90
C THR A 53 -11.65 11.14 -1.62
N VAL A 54 -12.76 11.46 -0.97
CA VAL A 54 -13.26 10.76 0.22
C VAL A 54 -14.63 10.19 -0.11
N LEU A 55 -14.79 8.88 0.08
CA LEU A 55 -16.03 8.14 -0.07
C LEU A 55 -16.38 7.49 1.27
N ASN A 56 -17.66 7.52 1.65
CA ASN A 56 -18.17 6.89 2.87
C ASN A 56 -19.63 6.47 2.63
N GLU A 57 -19.81 5.26 2.11
CA GLU A 57 -21.11 4.77 1.63
C GLU A 57 -21.49 3.46 2.36
N PRO A 58 -22.79 3.18 2.56
CA PRO A 58 -23.23 1.88 3.03
C PRO A 58 -22.90 0.80 1.98
N ALA A 59 -22.29 -0.31 2.40
CA ALA A 59 -21.88 -1.37 1.49
C ALA A 59 -21.80 -2.75 2.19
N GLY A 60 -22.35 -3.80 1.56
CA GLY A 60 -22.15 -5.19 2.00
C GLY A 60 -22.47 -5.45 3.47
N GLY A 61 -23.59 -4.93 3.97
CA GLY A 61 -24.00 -5.05 5.39
C GLY A 61 -23.25 -4.14 6.36
N GLY A 62 -22.35 -3.29 5.88
CA GLY A 62 -21.53 -2.39 6.69
C GLY A 62 -21.31 -1.04 6.02
N ARG A 63 -20.15 -0.43 6.25
CA ARG A 63 -19.73 0.86 5.65
C ARG A 63 -18.42 0.71 4.92
N LEU A 64 -18.41 1.12 3.65
CA LEU A 64 -17.20 1.25 2.85
C LEU A 64 -16.71 2.69 2.93
N TYR A 65 -15.47 2.85 3.37
CA TYR A 65 -14.75 4.10 3.36
C TYR A 65 -13.56 4.02 2.43
N GLN A 66 -13.38 5.04 1.60
CA GLN A 66 -12.19 5.15 0.77
C GLN A 66 -11.66 6.57 0.83
N TRP A 67 -10.41 6.70 1.24
CA TRP A 67 -9.63 7.91 1.08
C TRP A 67 -8.59 7.70 0.00
N ARG A 68 -8.55 8.61 -0.97
CA ARG A 68 -7.67 8.52 -2.13
C ARG A 68 -7.04 9.89 -2.38
N ARG A 69 -5.70 9.96 -2.42
CA ARG A 69 -4.96 11.13 -2.90
C ARG A 69 -4.27 10.80 -4.21
N GLN A 70 -4.38 11.68 -5.19
CA GLN A 70 -3.85 11.52 -6.53
C GLN A 70 -3.04 12.73 -6.96
N HIS A 71 -1.95 12.46 -7.68
CA HIS A 71 -1.08 13.42 -8.32
C HIS A 71 -1.09 13.16 -9.85
N PRO A 72 -2.08 13.69 -10.60
CA PRO A 72 -2.23 13.44 -12.05
C PRO A 72 -0.98 13.71 -12.91
N ASP A 73 -0.19 14.70 -12.53
CA ASP A 73 1.03 15.19 -13.17
C ASP A 73 2.33 14.70 -12.50
N ALA A 74 2.22 13.73 -11.57
CA ALA A 74 3.35 13.05 -10.95
C ALA A 74 4.41 12.66 -12.00
N GLN A 75 5.68 12.85 -11.68
CA GLN A 75 6.79 12.47 -12.56
C GLN A 75 6.99 10.94 -12.54
N PRO A 76 7.69 10.39 -13.55
CA PRO A 76 8.24 9.04 -13.48
C PRO A 76 8.77 8.70 -12.08
N ARG A 77 8.36 7.56 -11.52
CA ARG A 77 8.82 7.03 -10.23
C ARG A 77 8.36 7.80 -8.98
N ASP A 78 7.57 8.86 -9.14
CA ASP A 78 6.91 9.54 -8.02
C ASP A 78 5.58 8.86 -7.67
N VAL A 79 5.09 9.13 -6.45
CA VAL A 79 3.79 8.65 -6.01
C VAL A 79 2.72 9.30 -6.86
N TRP A 80 1.97 8.47 -7.57
CA TRP A 80 0.81 8.90 -8.33
C TRP A 80 -0.47 8.82 -7.52
N ARG A 81 -0.63 7.76 -6.72
CA ARG A 81 -1.85 7.53 -5.96
C ARG A 81 -1.55 6.85 -4.63
N THR A 82 -2.19 7.35 -3.58
CA THR A 82 -2.27 6.67 -2.28
C THR A 82 -3.74 6.44 -1.97
N THR A 83 -4.12 5.19 -1.72
CA THR A 83 -5.50 4.80 -1.42
C THR A 83 -5.54 4.02 -0.11
N ILE A 84 -6.42 4.40 0.79
CA ILE A 84 -6.79 3.62 1.98
C ILE A 84 -8.27 3.30 1.83
N THR A 85 -8.58 2.03 1.64
CA THR A 85 -9.95 1.52 1.55
C THR A 85 -10.23 0.64 2.76
N VAL A 86 -11.39 0.84 3.37
CA VAL A 86 -11.80 0.18 4.60
C VAL A 86 -13.22 -0.30 4.44
N LEU A 87 -13.48 -1.54 4.84
CA LEU A 87 -14.83 -2.05 5.04
C LEU A 87 -15.00 -2.35 6.53
N GLU A 88 -15.88 -1.60 7.18
CA GLU A 88 -16.32 -1.89 8.54
C GLU A 88 -17.62 -2.67 8.49
N ARG A 89 -17.66 -3.81 9.19
CA ARG A 89 -18.88 -4.56 9.48
C ARG A 89 -18.98 -4.73 11.00
N PRO A 90 -20.06 -4.28 11.66
CA PRO A 90 -20.12 -4.33 13.12
C PRO A 90 -20.01 -5.75 13.71
N GLU A 91 -20.68 -6.71 13.07
CA GLU A 91 -20.82 -8.10 13.56
C GLU A 91 -19.90 -9.10 12.83
N GLU A 92 -19.16 -8.65 11.83
CA GLU A 92 -18.30 -9.50 11.00
C GLU A 92 -16.88 -8.93 10.93
N GLN A 93 -15.95 -9.71 10.39
CA GLN A 93 -14.60 -9.26 10.17
C GLN A 93 -14.57 -8.12 9.12
N GLY A 94 -13.99 -6.99 9.51
CA GLY A 94 -13.70 -5.89 8.59
C GLY A 94 -12.36 -6.09 7.90
N TRP A 95 -11.98 -5.14 7.04
CA TRP A 95 -10.64 -5.13 6.45
C TRP A 95 -10.15 -3.73 6.13
N ILE A 96 -8.82 -3.58 6.09
CA ILE A 96 -8.10 -2.38 5.67
C ILE A 96 -7.21 -2.76 4.48
N TRP A 97 -7.37 -2.05 3.39
CA TRP A 97 -6.53 -2.13 2.20
C TRP A 97 -5.83 -0.80 1.97
N THR A 98 -4.51 -0.79 2.11
CA THR A 98 -3.66 0.36 1.77
C THR A 98 -2.88 0.06 0.50
N GLU A 99 -2.95 0.96 -0.48
CA GLU A 99 -2.21 0.85 -1.73
C GLU A 99 -1.53 2.18 -2.07
N ILE A 100 -0.26 2.10 -2.46
CA ILE A 100 0.51 3.23 -3.00
C ILE A 100 1.02 2.83 -4.36
N GLU A 101 0.65 3.62 -5.36
CA GLU A 101 1.06 3.43 -6.75
C GLU A 101 1.98 4.55 -7.17
N THR A 102 3.00 4.17 -7.92
CA THR A 102 3.99 5.09 -8.50
C THR A 102 3.80 5.15 -10.00
N ARG A 103 3.95 6.34 -10.58
CA ARG A 103 3.93 6.49 -12.04
C ARG A 103 5.04 5.65 -12.64
N ASP A 104 4.63 4.75 -13.54
CA ASP A 104 5.53 3.83 -14.21
C ASP A 104 5.35 4.00 -15.71
N ASP A 105 6.18 4.87 -16.26
CA ASP A 105 6.38 5.14 -17.68
C ASP A 105 7.77 4.68 -18.14
N CYS A 106 8.50 3.92 -17.31
CA CYS A 106 9.76 3.31 -17.68
C CYS A 106 9.49 2.09 -18.59
N THR A 107 9.27 2.34 -19.87
CA THR A 107 9.19 1.31 -20.93
C THR A 107 10.56 0.85 -21.42
N ALA A 108 11.63 1.03 -20.63
CA ALA A 108 12.95 0.55 -21.01
C ALA A 108 12.96 -0.99 -20.95
N LEU A 109 12.94 -1.63 -22.12
CA LEU A 109 13.03 -3.08 -22.28
C LEU A 109 14.26 -3.60 -21.50
N GLY A 110 14.03 -4.34 -20.42
CA GLY A 110 15.09 -4.99 -19.62
C GLY A 110 15.41 -4.34 -18.27
N GLU A 111 14.82 -3.19 -17.92
CA GLU A 111 14.92 -2.66 -16.55
C GLU A 111 13.76 -3.19 -15.70
N ALA A 112 14.07 -3.88 -14.61
CA ALA A 112 13.05 -4.28 -13.64
C ALA A 112 12.38 -3.01 -13.05
N PRO A 113 11.04 -3.03 -12.81
CA PRO A 113 10.34 -1.87 -12.26
C PRO A 113 11.05 -1.39 -10.99
N PHE A 114 11.44 -0.11 -11.00
CA PHE A 114 12.24 0.46 -9.94
C PHE A 114 11.37 0.73 -8.72
N ASN A 115 11.20 -0.27 -7.85
CA ASN A 115 10.49 -0.07 -6.60
C ASN A 115 11.38 0.77 -5.67
N ARG A 116 11.19 2.11 -5.59
CA ARG A 116 11.82 2.86 -4.49
C ARG A 116 11.35 2.22 -3.19
N CYS A 117 12.22 2.14 -2.19
CA CYS A 117 11.79 1.72 -0.86
C CYS A 117 10.86 2.81 -0.30
N MET A 118 9.58 2.76 -0.67
CA MET A 118 8.55 3.68 -0.23
C MET A 118 8.39 3.50 1.27
N SER A 119 8.61 4.53 2.08
CA SER A 119 8.42 4.43 3.52
C SER A 119 7.01 3.93 3.82
N VAL A 120 6.87 3.04 4.81
CA VAL A 120 5.55 2.63 5.31
C VAL A 120 4.78 3.90 5.70
N PRO A 121 3.54 4.10 5.24
CA PRO A 121 2.73 5.24 5.65
C PRO A 121 2.67 5.33 7.17
N SER A 122 2.98 6.52 7.73
CA SER A 122 2.96 6.70 9.18
C SER A 122 1.58 6.47 9.78
N VAL A 123 0.52 6.78 9.02
CA VAL A 123 -0.87 6.47 9.39
C VAL A 123 -1.06 4.98 9.65
N LEU A 124 -0.47 4.10 8.83
CA LEU A 124 -0.64 2.65 9.00
C LEU A 124 -0.04 2.16 10.32
N ARG A 125 1.12 2.69 10.74
CA ARG A 125 1.69 2.35 12.06
C ARG A 125 0.78 2.74 13.22
N GLY A 126 0.18 3.93 13.14
CA GLY A 126 -0.76 4.41 14.15
C GLY A 126 -1.97 3.49 14.25
N LEU A 127 -2.54 3.11 13.09
CA LEU A 127 -3.65 2.17 13.01
C LEU A 127 -3.31 0.81 13.62
N LEU A 128 -2.18 0.21 13.23
CA LEU A 128 -1.82 -1.13 13.73
C LEU A 128 -1.44 -1.12 15.22
N ALA A 129 -1.15 0.05 15.80
CA ALA A 129 -0.90 0.19 17.24
C ALA A 129 -2.20 0.20 18.06
N GLU A 130 -3.34 0.50 17.44
CA GLU A 130 -4.64 0.67 18.12
C GLU A 130 -5.64 -0.43 17.77
N LEU A 131 -5.56 -0.97 16.55
CA LEU A 131 -6.47 -1.98 16.04
C LEU A 131 -5.88 -3.38 16.16
N GLN A 132 -6.70 -4.35 16.55
CA GLN A 132 -6.41 -5.77 16.41
C GLN A 132 -6.61 -6.16 14.94
N VAL A 133 -5.49 -6.27 14.23
CA VAL A 133 -5.45 -6.63 12.81
C VAL A 133 -4.73 -7.95 12.61
N CYS A 134 -5.17 -8.70 11.61
CA CYS A 134 -4.60 -9.99 11.25
C CYS A 134 -4.30 -10.07 9.75
N ASP A 135 -3.23 -10.79 9.42
CA ASP A 135 -2.98 -11.32 8.09
C ASP A 135 -3.25 -12.83 8.14
N GLY A 136 -4.43 -13.21 7.65
CA GLY A 136 -5.03 -14.50 7.98
C GLY A 136 -5.29 -14.61 9.48
N ARG A 137 -4.72 -15.61 10.13
CA ARG A 137 -4.76 -15.86 11.58
C ARG A 137 -3.64 -15.15 12.33
N THR A 138 -2.63 -14.62 11.62
CA THR A 138 -1.45 -14.05 12.25
C THR A 138 -1.70 -12.61 12.65
N GLU A 139 -1.61 -12.31 13.95
CA GLU A 139 -1.67 -10.92 14.43
C GLU A 139 -0.57 -10.07 13.78
N THR A 140 -0.93 -8.87 13.32
CA THR A 140 0.02 -7.92 12.73
C THR A 140 0.13 -6.69 13.60
N THR A 141 1.35 -6.42 14.08
CA THR A 141 1.62 -5.28 14.97
C THR A 141 2.69 -4.36 14.36
N PRO A 142 2.82 -3.11 14.82
CA PRO A 142 3.78 -2.15 14.27
C PRO A 142 5.23 -2.40 14.74
N SER A 143 5.47 -3.39 15.60
CA SER A 143 6.77 -3.74 16.17
C SER A 143 6.85 -5.25 16.38
N PRO A 144 8.04 -5.87 16.29
CA PRO A 144 8.20 -7.30 16.52
C PRO A 144 7.76 -7.70 17.94
N GLN A 145 7.18 -8.90 18.07
CA GLN A 145 6.60 -9.40 19.32
C GLN A 145 7.47 -10.48 19.95
N TRP A 146 7.68 -10.40 21.26
CA TRP A 146 8.28 -11.49 22.02
C TRP A 146 7.34 -12.68 22.12
N VAL A 147 7.87 -13.86 21.81
CA VAL A 147 7.15 -15.13 21.89
C VAL A 147 7.55 -15.85 23.15
N THR A 148 6.59 -16.50 23.80
CA THR A 148 6.82 -17.37 24.96
C THR A 148 6.64 -18.82 24.53
N LEU A 149 7.08 -19.78 25.35
CA LEU A 149 6.85 -21.21 25.07
C LEU A 149 5.37 -21.55 24.88
N GLY A 150 4.46 -20.85 25.57
CA GLY A 150 3.02 -21.03 25.45
C GLY A 150 2.44 -20.58 24.11
N HIS A 151 3.12 -19.68 23.40
CA HIS A 151 2.71 -19.18 22.09
C HIS A 151 3.20 -20.07 20.92
N LEU A 152 4.04 -21.08 21.18
CA LEU A 152 4.58 -21.93 20.11
C LEU A 152 3.51 -22.66 19.29
N PRO A 153 2.44 -23.23 19.89
CA PRO A 153 1.33 -23.80 19.11
C PRO A 153 0.69 -22.78 18.18
N ASP A 154 0.46 -21.54 18.64
CA ASP A 154 -0.11 -20.48 17.81
C ASP A 154 0.82 -20.12 16.65
N LEU A 155 2.14 -20.09 16.87
CA LEU A 155 3.10 -19.87 15.78
C LEU A 155 3.03 -20.97 14.72
N MET A 156 2.82 -22.22 15.11
CA MET A 156 2.66 -23.31 14.14
C MET A 156 1.38 -23.13 13.32
N ASP A 157 0.29 -22.75 13.98
CA ASP A 157 -0.97 -22.38 13.31
C ASP A 157 -0.77 -21.21 12.34
N TYR A 158 0.04 -20.21 12.68
CA TYR A 158 0.36 -19.08 11.80
C TYR A 158 1.20 -19.48 10.59
N LEU A 159 2.12 -20.45 10.74
CA LEU A 159 2.92 -20.96 9.63
C LEU A 159 2.06 -21.79 8.66
N ALA A 160 1.16 -22.62 9.20
CA ALA A 160 0.24 -23.48 8.45
C ALA A 160 -0.96 -22.72 7.84
N ASP A 161 -1.15 -21.45 8.18
CA ASP A 161 -2.26 -20.65 7.69
C ASP A 161 -2.09 -20.26 6.20
N GLU A 162 -2.85 -20.93 5.35
CA GLU A 162 -2.94 -20.70 3.90
C GLU A 162 -3.65 -19.37 3.54
N THR A 163 -4.34 -18.74 4.49
CA THR A 163 -5.03 -17.46 4.24
C THR A 163 -4.11 -16.25 4.40
N ARG A 164 -2.93 -16.44 5.00
CA ARG A 164 -1.91 -15.42 5.20
C ARG A 164 -1.29 -14.99 3.87
N ARG A 165 -1.05 -13.69 3.70
CA ARG A 165 -0.55 -13.10 2.44
C ARG A 165 0.92 -12.64 2.53
N GLY A 166 1.33 -12.16 3.69
CA GLY A 166 2.68 -11.67 4.00
C GLY A 166 3.52 -12.74 4.71
N PRO A 167 4.86 -12.61 4.77
CA PRO A 167 5.69 -13.55 5.48
C PRO A 167 5.60 -13.39 7.01
N VAL A 168 6.05 -14.44 7.69
CA VAL A 168 6.37 -14.42 9.12
C VAL A 168 7.88 -14.44 9.29
N TYR A 169 8.41 -13.53 10.10
CA TYR A 169 9.83 -13.49 10.46
C TYR A 169 10.03 -14.05 11.85
N MET A 170 10.87 -15.08 11.96
CA MET A 170 11.36 -15.55 13.25
C MET A 170 12.78 -15.04 13.44
N ILE A 171 12.99 -14.29 14.50
CA ILE A 171 14.26 -13.61 14.79
C ILE A 171 14.82 -14.18 16.09
N SER A 172 15.92 -14.90 15.98
CA SER A 172 16.63 -15.48 17.11
C SER A 172 17.51 -14.44 17.80
N GLN A 173 17.36 -14.31 19.12
CA GLN A 173 18.21 -13.48 19.98
C GLN A 173 19.66 -14.00 20.06
N GLY A 174 19.84 -15.32 19.99
CA GLY A 174 21.13 -15.97 20.23
C GLY A 174 21.66 -15.67 21.65
N GLN A 175 22.74 -14.90 21.76
CA GLN A 175 23.37 -14.56 23.05
C GLN A 175 23.41 -13.04 23.31
N GLN A 176 22.67 -12.26 22.52
CA GLN A 176 22.65 -10.80 22.67
C GLN A 176 21.81 -10.37 23.88
N PRO A 177 22.16 -9.26 24.56
CA PRO A 177 21.29 -8.69 25.60
C PRO A 177 19.91 -8.31 25.03
N SER A 178 18.84 -8.61 25.77
CA SER A 178 17.45 -8.46 25.29
C SER A 178 17.13 -7.03 24.83
N ASP A 179 17.55 -6.00 25.58
CA ASP A 179 17.26 -4.59 25.25
C ASP A 179 17.97 -4.12 23.97
N GLU A 180 19.18 -4.61 23.70
CA GLU A 180 19.92 -4.28 22.48
C GLU A 180 19.33 -5.01 21.28
N PHE A 181 18.99 -6.28 21.47
CA PHE A 181 18.38 -7.12 20.46
C PHE A 181 17.00 -6.59 20.05
N GLU A 182 16.13 -6.24 21.00
CA GLU A 182 14.80 -5.71 20.71
C GLU A 182 14.89 -4.39 19.94
N ARG A 183 15.77 -3.47 20.37
CA ARG A 183 16.00 -2.20 19.67
C ARG A 183 16.45 -2.43 18.23
N TRP A 184 17.44 -3.31 18.03
CA TRP A 184 17.89 -3.69 16.70
C TRP A 184 16.76 -4.33 15.87
N ALA A 185 15.96 -5.22 16.47
CA ALA A 185 14.87 -5.89 15.78
C ALA A 185 13.78 -4.90 15.35
N ARG A 186 13.44 -3.92 16.18
CA ARG A 186 12.51 -2.83 15.82
C ARG A 186 13.03 -1.99 14.64
N GLU A 187 14.32 -1.71 14.61
CA GLU A 187 14.94 -0.97 13.50
C GLU A 187 15.00 -1.78 12.21
N VAL A 188 15.40 -3.06 12.29
CA VAL A 188 15.58 -3.91 11.11
C VAL A 188 14.24 -4.27 10.46
N THR A 189 13.19 -4.42 11.27
CA THR A 189 11.82 -4.72 10.80
C THR A 189 11.02 -3.46 10.47
N TRP A 190 11.62 -2.27 10.59
CA TRP A 190 10.91 -1.00 10.41
C TRP A 190 10.10 -0.96 9.12
N HIS A 191 10.67 -1.41 7.99
CA HIS A 191 10.00 -1.33 6.69
C HIS A 191 8.98 -2.45 6.40
N LEU A 192 8.70 -3.33 7.37
CA LEU A 192 7.82 -4.50 7.24
C LEU A 192 6.39 -4.28 7.74
N VAL A 193 6.12 -3.16 8.44
CA VAL A 193 4.80 -2.91 9.02
C VAL A 193 3.70 -2.92 7.94
N GLY A 194 2.70 -3.77 8.16
CA GLY A 194 1.59 -4.04 7.24
C GLY A 194 1.94 -4.93 6.05
N LEU A 195 3.17 -5.44 5.95
CA LEU A 195 3.63 -6.33 4.89
C LEU A 195 3.98 -7.73 5.40
N GLY A 196 4.21 -7.90 6.70
CA GLY A 196 4.43 -9.19 7.37
C GLY A 196 4.57 -9.02 8.88
N SER A 197 4.58 -10.13 9.61
CA SER A 197 4.69 -10.17 11.08
C SER A 197 6.06 -10.65 11.53
N ALA A 198 6.56 -10.12 12.65
CA ALA A 198 7.88 -10.46 13.15
C ALA A 198 7.84 -10.87 14.62
N PHE A 199 8.49 -11.99 14.92
CA PHE A 199 8.51 -12.62 16.23
C PHE A 199 9.93 -12.79 16.73
N LEU A 200 10.14 -12.49 17.99
CA LEU A 200 11.42 -12.55 18.69
C LEU A 200 11.47 -13.82 19.54
N LEU A 201 12.54 -14.59 19.35
CA LEU A 201 12.75 -15.86 20.03
C LEU A 201 13.93 -15.74 21.01
N GLU A 202 13.63 -15.89 22.30
CA GLU A 202 14.65 -16.14 23.32
C GLU A 202 15.22 -17.57 23.14
N PRO A 203 16.43 -17.88 23.64
CA PRO A 203 17.08 -19.16 23.38
C PRO A 203 16.25 -20.42 23.73
N GLY A 204 15.48 -20.38 24.83
CA GLY A 204 14.59 -21.48 25.20
C GLY A 204 13.41 -21.65 24.25
N VAL A 205 12.84 -20.54 23.78
CA VAL A 205 11.72 -20.52 22.84
C VAL A 205 12.17 -20.92 21.44
N GLU A 206 13.36 -20.48 21.02
CA GLU A 206 14.01 -20.92 19.78
C GLU A 206 14.19 -22.44 19.74
N ALA A 207 14.68 -23.04 20.82
CA ALA A 207 14.87 -24.48 20.90
C ALA A 207 13.54 -25.24 20.74
N GLY A 208 12.49 -24.81 21.45
CA GLY A 208 11.16 -25.41 21.34
C GLY A 208 10.55 -25.21 19.96
N PHE A 209 10.68 -24.02 19.38
CA PHE A 209 10.24 -23.74 18.02
C PHE A 209 10.93 -24.66 17.00
N ASN A 210 12.26 -24.79 17.09
CA ASN A 210 13.07 -25.63 16.20
C ASN A 210 12.74 -27.12 16.30
N GLU A 211 12.36 -27.59 17.50
CA GLU A 211 11.86 -28.94 17.71
C GLU A 211 10.54 -29.17 16.95
N MET A 212 9.62 -28.20 16.97
CA MET A 212 8.31 -28.31 16.29
C MET A 212 8.40 -28.23 14.77
N VAL A 213 9.24 -27.34 14.22
CA VAL A 213 9.36 -27.19 12.75
C VAL A 213 10.33 -28.20 12.12
N GLY A 214 11.19 -28.83 12.93
CA GLY A 214 12.23 -29.74 12.47
C GLY A 214 13.46 -29.05 11.85
N ASN A 215 14.53 -29.82 11.68
CA ASN A 215 15.85 -29.29 11.29
C ASN A 215 15.88 -28.53 9.97
N SER A 216 15.05 -28.92 9.00
CA SER A 216 15.01 -28.28 7.69
C SER A 216 14.41 -26.87 7.76
N HIS A 217 13.44 -26.65 8.66
CA HIS A 217 12.76 -25.39 8.89
C HIS A 217 13.31 -24.59 10.08
N ALA A 218 14.21 -25.15 10.88
CA ALA A 218 14.79 -24.48 12.05
C ALA A 218 15.36 -23.07 11.79
N VAL A 219 15.32 -22.23 12.82
CA VAL A 219 15.96 -20.91 12.91
C VAL A 219 17.28 -21.06 13.66
N PRO A 220 18.44 -20.92 12.98
CA PRO A 220 19.72 -20.99 13.68
C PRO A 220 19.91 -19.82 14.68
N PRO A 221 20.72 -20.02 15.73
CA PRO A 221 20.99 -18.97 16.71
C PRO A 221 21.55 -17.68 16.10
N ALA A 222 21.08 -16.53 16.58
CA ALA A 222 21.43 -15.18 16.11
C ALA A 222 21.21 -14.98 14.60
N THR A 223 20.15 -15.57 14.06
CA THR A 223 19.72 -15.38 12.67
C THR A 223 18.26 -14.95 12.59
N MET A 224 17.84 -14.51 11.42
CA MET A 224 16.44 -14.28 11.11
C MET A 224 16.02 -15.17 9.95
N ARG A 225 14.96 -15.95 10.13
CA ARG A 225 14.37 -16.76 9.06
C ARG A 225 13.05 -16.14 8.62
N THR A 226 12.84 -16.08 7.30
CA THR A 226 11.61 -15.61 6.67
C THR A 226 10.80 -16.81 6.21
N TYR A 227 9.60 -16.99 6.77
CA TYR A 227 8.64 -18.01 6.36
C TYR A 227 7.60 -17.38 5.44
N LEU A 228 7.64 -17.78 4.18
CA LEU A 228 6.64 -17.36 3.20
C LEU A 228 5.28 -18.02 3.52
N PRO A 229 4.15 -17.52 2.94
CA PRO A 229 2.85 -18.20 3.03
C PRO A 229 2.91 -19.67 2.60
N ASP A 230 1.91 -20.48 2.97
CA ASP A 230 1.79 -21.89 2.56
C ASP A 230 2.96 -22.79 3.03
N VAL A 231 3.41 -22.66 4.29
CA VAL A 231 4.52 -23.48 4.80
C VAL A 231 4.12 -24.96 4.81
N ASP A 232 4.96 -25.80 4.22
CA ASP A 232 4.77 -27.25 4.16
C ASP A 232 5.96 -27.93 4.83
N LEU A 233 5.77 -28.33 6.09
CA LEU A 233 6.82 -28.95 6.89
C LEU A 233 7.16 -30.39 6.44
N ASP A 234 6.26 -31.03 5.71
CA ASP A 234 6.42 -32.40 5.22
C ASP A 234 7.16 -32.43 3.87
N SER A 235 7.19 -31.31 3.15
CA SER A 235 7.91 -31.20 1.88
C SER A 235 9.42 -30.94 2.08
N PRO A 236 10.31 -31.78 1.53
CA PRO A 236 11.75 -31.56 1.59
C PRO A 236 12.22 -30.37 0.74
N GLU A 237 11.39 -29.87 -0.17
CA GLU A 237 11.71 -28.73 -1.04
C GLU A 237 11.27 -27.38 -0.44
N ASP A 238 10.25 -27.38 0.42
CA ASP A 238 9.71 -26.18 1.07
C ASP A 238 10.76 -25.31 1.79
N PRO A 239 11.75 -25.89 2.52
CA PRO A 239 12.78 -25.10 3.19
C PRO A 239 13.55 -24.13 2.27
N LEU A 240 13.67 -24.45 0.97
CA LEU A 240 14.53 -23.72 0.02
C LEU A 240 14.02 -22.31 -0.31
N ARG A 241 12.71 -22.06 -0.20
CA ARG A 241 12.13 -20.73 -0.42
C ARG A 241 12.15 -19.84 0.83
N HIS A 242 12.28 -20.44 2.01
CA HIS A 242 12.33 -19.76 3.30
C HIS A 242 13.75 -19.29 3.64
N ARG A 243 14.05 -18.02 3.33
CA ARG A 243 15.42 -17.50 3.39
C ARG A 243 15.86 -17.22 4.83
N ILE A 244 17.13 -17.51 5.10
CA ILE A 244 17.80 -17.18 6.36
C ILE A 244 18.75 -16.00 6.13
N LEU A 245 18.53 -14.91 6.87
CA LEU A 245 19.51 -13.84 7.03
C LEU A 245 20.49 -14.27 8.13
N GLY A 246 21.63 -14.80 7.72
CA GLY A 246 22.63 -15.35 8.63
C GLY A 246 23.38 -14.29 9.45
N ARG A 247 23.87 -14.71 10.62
CA ARG A 247 24.58 -13.88 11.61
C ARG A 247 25.66 -12.98 11.00
N THR A 248 26.54 -13.56 10.17
CA THR A 248 27.65 -12.82 9.52
C THR A 248 27.14 -11.63 8.71
N ARG A 249 26.00 -11.78 8.03
CA ARG A 249 25.42 -10.69 7.24
C ARG A 249 24.72 -9.66 8.11
N ILE A 250 24.08 -10.09 9.19
CA ILE A 250 23.49 -9.19 10.20
C ILE A 250 24.59 -8.30 10.79
N THR A 251 25.72 -8.87 11.21
CA THR A 251 26.80 -8.11 11.84
C THR A 251 27.59 -7.23 10.87
N ALA A 252 27.75 -7.65 9.61
CA ALA A 252 28.53 -6.92 8.62
C ALA A 252 27.76 -5.81 7.90
N THR A 253 26.43 -5.72 8.08
CA THR A 253 25.58 -4.79 7.33
C THR A 253 24.91 -3.81 8.28
N ASP A 254 24.97 -2.52 7.95
CA ASP A 254 24.20 -1.48 8.63
C ASP A 254 22.71 -1.84 8.73
N THR A 255 22.12 -1.62 9.92
CA THR A 255 20.72 -1.97 10.22
C THR A 255 19.73 -1.30 9.27
N ARG A 256 19.94 -0.03 8.89
CA ARG A 256 19.04 0.67 7.96
C ARG A 256 19.11 0.07 6.56
N ARG A 257 20.30 -0.35 6.13
CA ARG A 257 20.49 -1.06 4.86
C ARG A 257 19.78 -2.42 4.88
N LEU A 258 19.86 -3.17 5.98
CA LEU A 258 19.08 -4.41 6.15
C LEU A 258 17.58 -4.13 6.10
N ALA A 259 17.09 -3.13 6.84
CA ALA A 259 15.68 -2.77 6.86
C ALA A 259 15.14 -2.42 5.47
N ARG A 260 15.91 -1.65 4.68
CA ARG A 260 15.55 -1.32 3.29
C ARG A 260 15.56 -2.55 2.37
N MET A 261 16.50 -3.47 2.58
CA MET A 261 16.59 -4.71 1.81
C MET A 261 15.37 -5.60 2.05
N LEU A 262 15.00 -5.83 3.32
CA LEU A 262 13.83 -6.61 3.70
C LEU A 262 12.55 -5.92 3.20
N GLY A 263 12.42 -4.62 3.47
CA GLY A 263 11.27 -3.85 3.01
C GLY A 263 11.09 -3.89 1.50
N ARG A 264 12.16 -3.81 0.71
CA ARG A 264 12.07 -3.91 -0.75
C ARG A 264 11.53 -5.28 -1.18
N ALA A 265 12.08 -6.36 -0.63
CA ALA A 265 11.64 -7.71 -0.93
C ALA A 265 10.14 -7.90 -0.66
N GLU A 266 9.65 -7.36 0.46
CA GLU A 266 8.23 -7.49 0.80
C GLU A 266 7.31 -6.62 -0.02
N ARG A 267 7.73 -5.42 -0.41
CA ARG A 267 6.93 -4.62 -1.36
C ARG A 267 6.83 -5.30 -2.71
N ASP A 268 7.92 -5.89 -3.21
CA ASP A 268 7.93 -6.62 -4.48
C ASP A 268 7.02 -7.86 -4.42
N ARG A 269 6.99 -8.56 -3.28
CA ARG A 269 6.07 -9.69 -3.04
C ARG A 269 4.62 -9.21 -2.96
N ALA A 270 4.34 -8.23 -2.11
CA ALA A 270 2.99 -7.72 -1.89
C ALA A 270 2.38 -7.11 -3.16
N ALA A 271 3.18 -6.45 -4.01
CA ALA A 271 2.73 -5.93 -5.30
C ALA A 271 2.23 -7.04 -6.25
N ARG A 272 2.82 -8.25 -6.17
CA ARG A 272 2.43 -9.42 -6.98
C ARG A 272 1.31 -10.23 -6.35
N ALA A 273 1.12 -10.13 -5.04
CA ALA A 273 0.06 -10.84 -4.33
C ALA A 273 -1.33 -10.32 -4.75
N PRO A 274 -2.24 -11.20 -5.21
CA PRO A 274 -3.58 -10.80 -5.59
C PRO A 274 -4.39 -10.37 -4.38
N ILE A 275 -5.17 -9.29 -4.52
CA ILE A 275 -6.24 -8.95 -3.56
C ILE A 275 -7.41 -9.93 -3.79
N PRO A 276 -8.08 -10.41 -2.73
CA PRO A 276 -9.25 -11.29 -2.85
C PRO A 276 -10.27 -10.76 -3.87
N ALA A 277 -10.81 -11.65 -4.71
CA ALA A 277 -11.65 -11.27 -5.84
C ALA A 277 -12.89 -10.48 -5.37
N GLU A 278 -13.58 -10.97 -4.34
CA GLU A 278 -14.74 -10.32 -3.72
C GLU A 278 -14.47 -8.89 -3.24
N VAL A 279 -13.30 -8.64 -2.66
CA VAL A 279 -12.87 -7.29 -2.22
C VAL A 279 -12.69 -6.39 -3.44
N ARG A 280 -12.03 -6.90 -4.49
CA ARG A 280 -11.79 -6.14 -5.71
C ARG A 280 -13.09 -5.79 -6.43
N GLU A 281 -14.00 -6.74 -6.56
CA GLU A 281 -15.31 -6.56 -7.17
C GLU A 281 -16.16 -5.54 -6.40
N LEU A 282 -16.15 -5.62 -5.06
CA LEU A 282 -16.81 -4.66 -4.20
C LEU A 282 -16.26 -3.25 -4.44
N VAL A 283 -14.94 -3.06 -4.32
CA VAL A 283 -14.29 -1.75 -4.48
C VAL A 283 -14.49 -1.17 -5.88
N ARG A 284 -14.48 -2.01 -6.93
CA ARG A 284 -14.74 -1.56 -8.31
C ARG A 284 -16.10 -0.88 -8.47
N THR A 285 -17.11 -1.30 -7.70
CA THR A 285 -18.45 -0.71 -7.72
C THR A 285 -18.45 0.75 -7.22
N TYR A 286 -17.45 1.12 -6.42
CA TYR A 286 -17.29 2.44 -5.82
C TYR A 286 -16.06 3.18 -6.37
N GLU A 287 -15.51 2.73 -7.50
CA GLU A 287 -14.46 3.50 -8.16
C GLU A 287 -15.02 4.85 -8.59
N PRO A 288 -14.44 5.97 -8.09
CA PRO A 288 -14.91 7.29 -8.47
C PRO A 288 -14.70 7.48 -9.97
N THR A 289 -15.68 8.09 -10.63
CA THR A 289 -15.54 8.54 -12.02
C THR A 289 -14.24 9.32 -12.15
N PRO A 290 -13.35 8.98 -13.10
CA PRO A 290 -12.12 9.71 -13.29
C PRO A 290 -12.43 11.20 -13.47
N VAL A 291 -11.88 12.04 -12.61
CA VAL A 291 -11.94 13.49 -12.85
C VAL A 291 -11.10 13.74 -14.09
N PRO A 292 -11.70 14.27 -15.17
CA PRO A 292 -10.98 14.43 -16.40
C PRO A 292 -9.97 15.56 -16.22
N VAL A 293 -8.80 15.31 -16.80
CA VAL A 293 -7.77 16.28 -17.20
C VAL A 293 -6.75 16.67 -16.12
N SER A 294 -5.49 16.26 -16.35
CA SER A 294 -4.31 16.83 -15.69
C SER A 294 -4.26 18.34 -15.96
N TRP A 295 -3.76 19.15 -15.03
CA TRP A 295 -3.62 20.59 -15.27
C TRP A 295 -2.79 20.88 -16.52
N ARG A 296 -1.75 20.08 -16.80
CA ARG A 296 -0.97 20.18 -18.04
C ARG A 296 -1.81 19.89 -19.28
N ASP A 297 -2.68 18.89 -19.23
CA ASP A 297 -3.61 18.60 -20.32
C ASP A 297 -4.64 19.73 -20.50
N GLN A 298 -5.10 20.36 -19.42
CA GLN A 298 -5.98 21.53 -19.47
C GLN A 298 -5.25 22.74 -20.07
N GLN A 299 -4.02 23.03 -19.65
CA GLN A 299 -3.19 24.08 -20.24
C GLN A 299 -2.89 23.82 -21.71
N ARG A 300 -2.57 22.57 -22.08
CA ARG A 300 -2.37 22.18 -23.49
C ARG A 300 -3.63 22.45 -24.30
N LEU A 301 -4.79 22.02 -23.81
CA LEU A 301 -6.07 22.22 -24.49
C LEU A 301 -6.41 23.71 -24.63
N VAL A 302 -6.15 24.52 -23.59
CA VAL A 302 -6.34 25.97 -23.65
C VAL A 302 -5.43 26.60 -24.70
N LEU A 303 -4.16 26.21 -24.76
CA LEU A 303 -3.22 26.70 -25.77
C LEU A 303 -3.62 26.27 -27.20
N GLU A 304 -4.06 25.02 -27.38
CA GLU A 304 -4.60 24.51 -28.64
C GLU A 304 -5.83 25.31 -29.09
N LEU A 305 -6.78 25.53 -28.18
CA LEU A 305 -7.98 26.33 -28.45
C LEU A 305 -7.66 27.80 -28.75
N GLN A 306 -6.66 28.38 -28.08
CA GLN A 306 -6.19 29.74 -28.37
C GLN A 306 -5.58 29.83 -29.75
N ALA A 307 -4.70 28.89 -30.11
CA ALA A 307 -4.08 28.83 -31.43
C ALA A 307 -5.13 28.61 -32.53
N GLU A 308 -6.14 27.79 -32.29
CA GLU A 308 -7.25 27.58 -33.22
C GLU A 308 -8.12 28.84 -33.38
N ASN A 309 -8.44 29.53 -32.29
CA ASN A 309 -9.16 30.81 -32.34
C ASN A 309 -8.38 31.88 -33.12
N GLU A 310 -7.06 31.94 -32.98
CA GLU A 310 -6.21 32.84 -33.77
C GLU A 310 -6.26 32.50 -35.26
N ARG A 311 -6.14 31.22 -35.62
CA ARG A 311 -6.28 30.76 -37.02
C ARG A 311 -7.64 31.12 -37.61
N LEU A 312 -8.72 30.93 -36.85
CA LEU A 312 -10.08 31.28 -37.29
C LEU A 312 -10.25 32.79 -37.47
N ARG A 313 -9.70 33.59 -36.56
CA ARG A 313 -9.71 35.07 -36.68
C ARG A 313 -8.95 35.54 -37.91
N GLU A 314 -7.80 34.94 -38.21
CA GLU A 314 -7.02 35.27 -39.40
C GLU A 314 -7.74 34.85 -40.69
N ALA A 315 -8.37 33.67 -40.71
CA ALA A 315 -9.20 33.22 -41.83
C ALA A 315 -10.41 34.13 -42.09
N LEU A 316 -11.00 34.71 -41.03
CA LEU A 316 -12.09 35.68 -41.16
C LEU A 316 -11.60 37.03 -41.68
N ARG A 317 -10.38 37.46 -41.35
CA ARG A 317 -9.76 38.70 -41.88
C ARG A 317 -9.32 38.57 -43.33
N THR A 318 -8.93 37.37 -43.75
CA THR A 318 -8.42 37.09 -45.10
C THR A 318 -9.50 36.65 -46.09
N ARG A 319 -10.75 36.44 -45.64
CA ARG A 319 -11.89 36.26 -46.55
C ARG A 319 -12.19 37.57 -47.27
N PRO A 320 -12.07 37.64 -48.61
CA PRO A 320 -12.48 38.82 -49.35
C PRO A 320 -13.99 38.99 -49.18
N HIS A 321 -14.44 40.21 -48.94
CA HIS A 321 -15.85 40.58 -48.89
C HIS A 321 -16.57 39.99 -50.10
N LEU A 322 -17.42 38.98 -49.88
CA LEU A 322 -18.39 38.55 -50.88
C LEU A 322 -19.28 39.76 -51.14
N HIS A 323 -19.06 40.42 -52.28
CA HIS A 323 -19.91 41.47 -52.78
C HIS A 323 -21.35 40.93 -52.82
N VAL A 324 -22.19 41.40 -51.91
CA VAL A 324 -23.64 41.22 -51.99
C VAL A 324 -24.09 42.05 -53.19
N ALA A 325 -24.24 41.40 -54.35
CA ALA A 325 -24.84 42.00 -55.52
C ALA A 325 -26.29 42.40 -55.18
N ARG A 326 -26.56 43.71 -55.14
CA ARG A 326 -27.93 44.24 -55.07
C ARG A 326 -28.68 43.79 -56.33
N GLN A 327 -29.68 42.92 -56.17
CA GLN A 327 -30.70 42.72 -57.20
C GLN A 327 -31.55 44.00 -57.26
N HIS A 328 -31.34 44.81 -58.29
CA HIS A 328 -32.31 45.82 -58.70
C HIS A 328 -33.49 45.13 -59.39
N GLU A 329 -34.67 45.38 -58.82
CA GLU A 329 -35.97 45.61 -59.46
C GLU A 329 -36.13 45.16 -60.92
N LEU A 330 -36.96 44.12 -61.11
CA LEU A 330 -37.74 43.94 -62.33
C LEU A 330 -39.18 44.37 -62.04
N THR A 331 -39.50 45.61 -62.41
CA THR A 331 -40.85 46.09 -62.65
C THR A 331 -41.13 46.12 -64.16
N ALA A 332 -42.33 45.64 -64.50
CA ALA A 332 -43.17 45.99 -65.65
C ALA A 332 -43.08 45.18 -66.96
N SER A 333 -44.24 44.53 -67.21
CA SER A 333 -44.98 44.30 -68.47
C SER A 333 -44.48 43.29 -69.49
#